data_AF-A0A7W1M218-F1
#
_entry.id   AF-A0A7W1M218-F1
#
_cell.length_a   1.000
_cell.length_b   1.000
_cell.length_c   1.000
_cell.angle_alpha   90.00
_cell.angle_beta   90.00
_cell.angle_gamma   90.00
#
_symmetry.space_group_name_H-M   'P 1'
#
loop_
_entity.id
_entity.type
_entity.pdbx_description
1 polymer ?
#
loop_
_entity_poly.entity_id
_entity_poly.type
_entity_poly.pdbx_seq_one_letter_code
_entity_poly.pdbx_strand_id
1 'polypeptide(L)'
;MSQGFDELERQLKRAVRARRHTRSTWMRHGHRRTWAFVAIAMLAISAGAFAATRLVGGKSATTQGDELAVHAVIQTAHLPACQLVKPGAHGLALTEGTLLAQITDVLPSLSTPVSASEQAATLRALARSRVEGLLFARTLRTIPVSPHLELLVAVGPREETVRDPAVCAHARLARAEELARNRPVAVLRRARWRLGQDRATAPGVQTLFIYERPVPLPRGELAGGGGSDPIWSGHPLKPGIPLVSGRRDGSRLFIGIAAPNTTHIRVKAHNNSAMHGLPSVVPVVEGFFAVTVPRGTGRFGLLELAADGSVLRPVNLRQ
;
A
#
# COMPACT_ATOMS: atom_id res chain seq x y z
N MET A 1 43.59 -23.49 7.51
CA MET A 1 42.42 -22.87 6.84
C MET A 1 41.16 -23.02 7.69
N SER A 2 41.10 -22.43 8.91
CA SER A 2 39.90 -22.53 9.78
C SER A 2 39.49 -21.22 10.46
N GLN A 3 40.43 -20.30 10.70
CA GLN A 3 40.12 -19.04 11.40
C GLN A 3 39.11 -18.12 10.69
N GLY A 4 39.09 -18.13 9.35
CA GLY A 4 38.15 -17.31 8.58
C GLY A 4 36.69 -17.80 8.65
N PHE A 5 36.50 -19.10 8.81
CA PHE A 5 35.16 -19.70 8.88
C PHE A 5 34.54 -19.49 10.28
N ASP A 6 35.35 -19.62 11.32
CA ASP A 6 34.95 -19.39 12.71
C ASP A 6 34.62 -17.91 12.99
N GLU A 7 35.24 -16.98 12.27
CA GLU A 7 34.92 -15.55 12.35
C GLU A 7 33.61 -15.22 11.62
N LEU A 8 33.37 -15.84 10.46
CA LEU A 8 32.10 -15.72 9.72
C LEU A 8 30.92 -16.28 10.51
N GLU A 9 31.07 -17.44 11.16
CA GLU A 9 30.00 -18.03 11.96
C GLU A 9 29.69 -17.18 13.22
N ARG A 10 30.72 -16.60 13.85
CA ARG A 10 30.55 -15.67 14.98
C ARG A 10 29.86 -14.38 14.55
N GLN A 11 30.21 -13.82 13.40
CA GLN A 11 29.55 -12.63 12.86
C GLN A 11 28.09 -12.91 12.50
N LEU A 12 27.80 -14.10 11.93
CA LEU A 12 26.43 -14.48 11.57
C LEU A 12 25.57 -14.70 12.82
N LYS A 13 26.09 -15.37 13.85
CA LYS A 13 25.39 -15.53 15.14
C LYS A 13 25.15 -14.19 15.84
N ARG A 14 26.10 -13.25 15.78
CA ARG A 14 25.92 -11.88 16.30
C ARG A 14 24.89 -11.09 15.50
N ALA A 15 24.89 -11.17 14.17
CA ALA A 15 23.91 -10.52 13.31
C ALA A 15 22.49 -11.06 13.52
N VAL A 16 22.35 -12.38 13.71
CA VAL A 16 21.05 -13.03 14.00
C VAL A 16 20.54 -12.65 15.41
N ARG A 17 21.43 -12.55 16.41
CA ARG A 17 21.05 -12.07 17.76
C ARG A 17 20.70 -10.59 17.78
N ALA A 18 21.45 -9.74 17.06
CA ALA A 18 21.13 -8.32 16.90
C ALA A 18 19.76 -8.13 16.21
N ARG A 19 19.41 -9.01 15.26
CA ARG A 19 18.11 -9.01 14.58
C ARG A 19 16.96 -9.54 15.45
N ARG A 20 17.25 -10.34 16.49
CA ARG A 20 16.26 -10.78 17.49
C ARG A 20 15.96 -9.69 18.54
N HIS A 21 16.90 -8.78 18.82
CA HIS A 21 16.71 -7.67 19.77
C HIS A 21 16.18 -6.37 19.15
N THR A 22 15.99 -6.30 17.83
CA THR A 22 15.43 -5.11 17.13
C THR A 22 13.96 -5.26 16.72
N ARG A 23 13.21 -6.17 17.33
CA ARG A 23 11.75 -6.32 17.11
C ARG A 23 10.92 -5.74 18.26
N SER A 24 10.93 -4.41 18.35
CA SER A 24 9.84 -3.55 18.85
C SER A 24 10.33 -2.12 18.60
N THR A 25 9.79 -1.32 17.67
CA THR A 25 8.72 -0.34 17.95
C THR A 25 8.22 0.34 16.64
N TRP A 26 8.30 -0.34 15.50
CA TRP A 26 8.02 0.25 14.17
C TRP A 26 6.54 0.26 13.73
N MET A 27 5.62 0.49 14.67
CA MET A 27 4.22 0.79 14.35
C MET A 27 3.67 1.79 15.37
N ARG A 28 4.12 3.05 15.26
CA ARG A 28 3.49 4.23 15.86
C ARG A 28 4.28 5.48 15.51
N HIS A 29 4.39 5.86 14.25
CA HIS A 29 4.87 7.21 13.93
C HIS A 29 4.07 7.76 12.77
N GLY A 30 3.30 8.80 13.10
CA GLY A 30 2.44 9.52 12.18
C GLY A 30 3.20 10.14 11.01
N HIS A 31 2.41 10.53 10.03
CA HIS A 31 2.67 11.01 8.67
C HIS A 31 3.80 12.04 8.41
N ARG A 32 4.57 12.47 9.41
CA ARG A 32 5.44 13.67 9.32
C ARG A 32 6.94 13.43 9.16
N ARG A 33 7.43 12.19 9.05
CA ARG A 33 8.87 11.92 8.80
C ARG A 33 9.16 10.91 7.68
N THR A 34 8.17 10.62 6.83
CA THR A 34 8.25 9.61 5.77
C THR A 34 8.96 10.05 4.49
N TRP A 35 9.26 11.35 4.30
CA TRP A 35 9.84 11.84 3.05
C TRP A 35 11.24 11.30 2.74
N ALA A 36 12.10 11.12 3.75
CA ALA A 36 13.44 10.56 3.54
C ALA A 36 13.44 9.01 3.53
N PHE A 37 12.53 8.39 4.29
CA PHE A 37 12.49 6.94 4.43
C PHE A 37 11.74 6.24 3.29
N VAL A 38 10.78 6.87 2.61
CA VAL A 38 10.08 6.27 1.47
C VAL A 38 10.96 6.22 0.23
N ALA A 39 11.82 7.22 0.01
CA ALA A 39 12.84 7.17 -1.04
C ALA A 39 13.82 6.00 -0.82
N ILE A 40 14.22 5.75 0.44
CA ILE A 40 15.11 4.65 0.82
C ILE A 40 14.37 3.30 0.88
N ALA A 41 13.09 3.27 1.25
CA ALA A 41 12.29 2.05 1.32
C ALA A 41 11.83 1.58 -0.08
N MET A 42 11.55 2.49 -1.01
CA MET A 42 11.38 2.14 -2.43
C MET A 42 12.69 1.63 -3.06
N LEU A 43 13.86 2.04 -2.55
CA LEU A 43 15.15 1.44 -2.87
C LEU A 43 15.32 0.03 -2.24
N ALA A 44 14.85 -0.19 -1.01
CA ALA A 44 15.06 -1.42 -0.24
C ALA A 44 14.07 -2.56 -0.55
N ILE A 45 12.84 -2.29 -1.00
CA ILE A 45 11.88 -3.36 -1.37
C ILE A 45 12.32 -4.07 -2.66
N SER A 46 13.05 -3.39 -3.55
CA SER A 46 13.79 -4.04 -4.64
C SER A 46 14.84 -5.02 -4.10
N ALA A 47 15.45 -4.75 -2.93
CA ALA A 47 16.55 -5.54 -2.39
C ALA A 47 16.15 -6.91 -1.83
N GLY A 48 14.92 -7.05 -1.32
CA GLY A 48 14.46 -8.26 -0.64
C GLY A 48 14.14 -9.45 -1.56
N ALA A 49 13.86 -9.19 -2.84
CA ALA A 49 13.67 -10.23 -3.85
C ALA A 49 14.98 -10.72 -4.47
N PHE A 50 16.13 -10.11 -4.13
CA PHE A 50 17.44 -10.40 -4.75
C PHE A 50 18.21 -11.60 -4.13
N ALA A 51 17.62 -12.35 -3.20
CA ALA A 51 18.34 -13.44 -2.53
C ALA A 51 18.27 -14.81 -3.25
N ALA A 52 17.44 -14.99 -4.28
CA ALA A 52 17.20 -16.31 -4.88
C ALA A 52 17.86 -16.55 -6.27
N THR A 53 18.54 -15.57 -6.85
CA THR A 53 19.15 -15.72 -8.20
C THR A 53 20.61 -15.30 -8.22
N ARG A 54 21.39 -15.76 -7.24
CA ARG A 54 22.86 -15.84 -7.36
C ARG A 54 23.25 -17.20 -7.94
N LEU A 55 22.91 -17.42 -9.21
CA LEU A 55 23.63 -18.40 -10.02
C LEU A 55 24.82 -17.66 -10.65
N VAL A 56 25.99 -17.89 -10.06
CA VAL A 56 27.32 -17.98 -10.70
C VAL A 56 27.50 -17.18 -12.01
N GLY A 57 28.30 -16.11 -11.98
CA GLY A 57 28.96 -15.58 -13.20
C GLY A 57 28.41 -14.30 -13.85
N GLY A 58 27.53 -13.53 -13.22
CA GLY A 58 27.10 -12.23 -13.74
C GLY A 58 25.71 -11.87 -13.24
N LYS A 59 25.47 -10.59 -12.92
CA LYS A 59 24.10 -10.16 -12.54
C LYS A 59 23.14 -10.50 -13.68
N SER A 60 21.99 -11.10 -13.38
CA SER A 60 20.97 -11.39 -14.39
C SER A 60 20.56 -10.12 -15.15
N ALA A 61 20.10 -10.27 -16.41
CA ALA A 61 19.58 -9.13 -17.18
C ALA A 61 18.42 -8.42 -16.45
N THR A 62 17.66 -9.15 -15.63
CA THR A 62 16.61 -8.62 -14.77
C THR A 62 17.17 -7.65 -13.73
N THR A 63 18.16 -8.11 -12.95
CA THR A 63 18.79 -7.29 -11.90
C THR A 63 19.50 -6.08 -12.51
N GLN A 64 20.25 -6.27 -13.59
CA GLN A 64 20.93 -5.17 -14.27
C GLN A 64 19.95 -4.14 -14.83
N GLY A 65 18.82 -4.60 -15.39
CA GLY A 65 17.79 -3.71 -15.94
C GLY A 65 17.08 -2.91 -14.85
N ASP A 66 16.80 -3.52 -13.70
CA ASP A 66 16.19 -2.82 -12.56
C ASP A 66 17.15 -1.77 -11.97
N GLU A 67 18.43 -2.10 -11.81
CA GLU A 67 19.46 -1.14 -11.36
C GLU A 67 19.61 0.03 -12.35
N LEU A 68 19.60 -0.26 -13.65
CA LEU A 68 19.70 0.76 -14.70
C LEU A 68 18.50 1.71 -14.67
N ALA A 69 17.29 1.20 -14.49
CA ALA A 69 16.09 2.02 -14.34
C ALA A 69 16.19 2.95 -13.11
N VAL A 70 16.66 2.43 -11.97
CA VAL A 70 16.89 3.24 -10.76
C VAL A 70 17.92 4.34 -11.03
N HIS A 71 19.02 4.03 -11.72
CA HIS A 71 20.03 5.02 -12.08
C HIS A 71 19.46 6.11 -13.00
N ALA A 72 18.63 5.74 -13.97
CA ALA A 72 17.95 6.70 -14.84
C ALA A 72 17.03 7.64 -14.05
N VAL A 73 16.26 7.12 -13.08
CA VAL A 73 15.42 7.94 -12.18
C VAL A 73 16.27 8.92 -11.38
N ILE A 74 17.35 8.45 -10.75
CA ILE A 74 18.23 9.30 -9.93
C ILE A 74 18.88 10.40 -10.79
N GLN A 75 19.42 10.03 -11.96
CA GLN A 75 20.15 10.97 -12.81
C GLN A 75 19.24 11.98 -13.52
N THR A 76 17.93 11.75 -13.57
CA THR A 76 16.96 12.71 -14.13
C THR A 76 16.21 13.51 -13.07
N ALA A 77 16.35 13.19 -11.79
CA ALA A 77 15.60 13.83 -10.71
C ALA A 77 15.82 15.35 -10.60
N HIS A 78 16.95 15.86 -11.09
CA HIS A 78 17.27 17.28 -11.09
C HIS A 78 16.57 18.06 -12.21
N LEU A 79 16.08 17.39 -13.25
CA LEU A 79 15.42 18.02 -14.39
C LEU A 79 14.11 18.70 -13.95
N PRO A 80 13.78 19.90 -14.45
CA PRO A 80 12.59 20.65 -14.03
C PRO A 80 11.27 19.85 -14.09
N ALA A 81 11.10 19.02 -15.11
CA ALA A 81 9.94 18.14 -15.29
C ALA A 81 9.86 17.02 -14.24
N CYS A 82 11.02 16.55 -13.74
CA CYS A 82 11.14 15.43 -12.81
C CYS A 82 11.17 15.84 -11.34
N GLN A 83 11.16 17.14 -11.05
CA GLN A 83 11.09 17.62 -9.68
C GLN A 83 9.75 17.23 -9.06
N LEU A 84 9.80 16.70 -7.83
CA LEU A 84 8.60 16.38 -7.08
C LEU A 84 7.83 17.66 -6.77
N VAL A 85 6.53 17.65 -7.07
CA VAL A 85 5.62 18.70 -6.62
C VAL A 85 5.31 18.43 -5.16
N LYS A 86 5.71 19.35 -4.27
CA LYS A 86 5.17 19.31 -2.91
C LYS A 86 3.69 19.66 -2.99
N PRO A 87 2.79 18.91 -2.33
CA PRO A 87 1.39 19.32 -2.24
C PRO A 87 1.35 20.75 -1.67
N GLY A 88 0.81 21.70 -2.44
CA GLY A 88 0.76 23.12 -2.07
C GLY A 88 -0.21 23.42 -0.93
N ALA A 89 -0.99 22.43 -0.50
CA ALA A 89 -1.92 22.56 0.62
C ALA A 89 -1.22 22.18 1.92
N HIS A 90 -1.06 23.15 2.82
CA HIS A 90 -0.90 22.85 4.23
C HIS A 90 -2.25 22.41 4.79
N GLY A 91 -2.41 21.10 5.03
CA GLY A 91 -3.64 20.53 5.56
C GLY A 91 -4.47 19.78 4.52
N LEU A 92 -5.74 19.55 4.86
CA LEU A 92 -6.69 18.81 4.03
C LEU A 92 -7.48 19.79 3.15
N ALA A 93 -7.45 19.59 1.84
CA ALA A 93 -8.21 20.39 0.89
C ALA A 93 -9.09 19.49 0.03
N LEU A 94 -10.26 20.01 -0.34
CA LEU A 94 -11.16 19.34 -1.26
C LEU A 94 -11.00 19.91 -2.66
N THR A 95 -11.07 19.02 -3.64
CA THR A 95 -11.08 19.38 -5.06
C THR A 95 -12.13 18.54 -5.78
N GLU A 96 -12.49 19.00 -6.97
CA GLU A 96 -13.33 18.22 -7.88
C GLU A 96 -12.47 17.32 -8.74
N GLY A 97 -13.00 16.16 -9.10
CA GLY A 97 -12.29 15.20 -9.92
C GLY A 97 -13.17 14.04 -10.36
N THR A 98 -12.81 13.47 -11.51
CA THR A 98 -13.47 12.28 -12.04
C THR A 98 -12.74 11.05 -11.56
N LEU A 99 -13.43 10.16 -10.84
CA LEU A 99 -12.87 8.87 -10.43
C LEU A 99 -12.47 8.03 -11.65
N LEU A 100 -11.35 7.32 -11.53
CA LEU A 100 -10.99 6.29 -12.50
C LEU A 100 -12.03 5.15 -12.49
N ALA A 101 -12.37 4.64 -13.67
CA ALA A 101 -13.26 3.47 -13.80
C ALA A 101 -12.73 2.27 -12.98
N GLN A 102 -11.40 2.08 -12.95
CA GLN A 102 -10.76 1.01 -12.17
C GLN A 102 -11.03 1.08 -10.66
N ILE A 103 -11.44 2.24 -10.14
CA ILE A 103 -11.88 2.40 -8.75
C ILE A 103 -13.36 2.06 -8.63
N THR A 104 -14.20 2.64 -9.49
CA THR A 104 -15.66 2.46 -9.42
C THR A 104 -16.12 1.04 -9.78
N ASP A 105 -15.34 0.32 -10.59
CA ASP A 105 -15.63 -1.08 -10.94
C ASP A 105 -15.48 -2.01 -9.73
N VAL A 106 -14.62 -1.64 -8.77
CA VAL A 106 -14.38 -2.41 -7.53
C VAL A 106 -15.17 -1.84 -6.35
N LEU A 107 -15.27 -0.51 -6.25
CA LEU A 107 -15.92 0.23 -5.18
C LEU A 107 -17.02 1.15 -5.75
N PRO A 108 -18.15 0.59 -6.23
CA PRO A 108 -19.20 1.35 -6.87
C PRO A 108 -19.85 2.38 -5.94
N SER A 109 -19.86 2.15 -4.63
CA SER A 109 -20.37 3.09 -3.62
C SER A 109 -19.63 4.45 -3.63
N LEU A 110 -18.39 4.51 -4.13
CA LEU A 110 -17.63 5.75 -4.25
C LEU A 110 -18.11 6.64 -5.41
N SER A 111 -18.91 6.10 -6.33
CA SER A 111 -19.48 6.87 -7.45
C SER A 111 -20.64 7.77 -7.04
N THR A 112 -21.40 7.40 -6.01
CA THR A 112 -22.61 8.08 -5.55
C THR A 112 -22.31 8.97 -4.34
N PRO A 113 -22.33 10.31 -4.46
CA PRO A 113 -21.97 11.19 -3.35
C PRO A 113 -22.89 10.97 -2.13
N VAL A 114 -22.31 11.08 -0.93
CA VAL A 114 -23.06 11.12 0.33
C VAL A 114 -23.69 12.48 0.56
N SER A 115 -24.58 12.55 1.56
CA SER A 115 -25.15 13.83 2.00
C SER A 115 -24.07 14.83 2.43
N ALA A 116 -24.33 16.13 2.25
CA ALA A 116 -23.39 17.18 2.64
C ALA A 116 -23.04 17.15 4.15
N SER A 117 -23.99 16.74 5.00
CA SER A 117 -23.78 16.61 6.44
C SER A 117 -22.81 15.47 6.77
N GLU A 118 -22.94 14.32 6.12
CA GLU A 118 -22.03 13.19 6.25
C GLU A 118 -20.64 13.50 5.70
N GLN A 119 -20.57 14.16 4.55
CA GLN A 119 -19.33 14.64 3.95
C GLN A 119 -18.58 15.57 4.92
N ALA A 120 -19.27 16.54 5.51
CA ALA A 120 -18.70 17.47 6.49
C ALA A 120 -18.27 16.76 7.79
N ALA A 121 -18.99 15.72 8.22
CA ALA A 121 -18.60 14.91 9.37
C ALA A 121 -17.32 14.09 9.08
N THR A 122 -17.26 13.46 7.91
CA THR A 122 -16.10 12.69 7.44
C THR A 122 -14.86 13.58 7.31
N LEU A 123 -15.01 14.77 6.71
CA LEU A 123 -13.94 15.74 6.57
C LEU A 123 -13.38 16.18 7.93
N ARG A 124 -14.26 16.47 8.90
CA ARG A 124 -13.85 16.82 10.27
C ARG A 124 -13.10 15.68 10.94
N ALA A 125 -13.51 14.43 10.72
CA ALA A 125 -12.81 13.27 11.25
C ALA A 125 -11.42 13.09 10.61
N LEU A 126 -11.30 13.24 9.29
CA LEU A 126 -10.01 13.18 8.58
C LEU A 126 -9.06 14.30 9.01
N ALA A 127 -9.54 15.54 9.12
CA ALA A 127 -8.75 16.69 9.56
C ALA A 127 -8.20 16.49 10.98
N ARG A 128 -9.03 15.97 11.90
CA ARG A 128 -8.57 15.59 13.25
C ARG A 128 -7.52 14.49 13.23
N SER A 129 -7.51 13.66 12.19
CA SER A 129 -6.58 12.54 12.03
C SER A 129 -5.24 12.92 11.41
N ARG A 130 -5.00 14.24 11.19
CA ARG A 130 -3.79 14.78 10.55
C ARG A 130 -3.56 14.20 9.16
N VAL A 131 -4.64 13.86 8.46
CA VAL A 131 -4.58 13.59 7.03
C VAL A 131 -4.35 14.93 6.34
N GLU A 132 -3.30 14.99 5.54
CA GLU A 132 -2.96 16.13 4.70
C GLU A 132 -3.22 15.71 3.23
N GLY A 133 -3.37 16.67 2.33
CA GLY A 133 -3.52 16.39 0.89
C GLY A 133 -4.81 16.89 0.27
N LEU A 134 -4.93 16.64 -1.03
CA LEU A 134 -6.11 16.96 -1.83
C LEU A 134 -6.97 15.70 -1.94
N LEU A 135 -8.26 15.82 -1.64
CA LEU A 135 -9.24 14.74 -1.78
C LEU A 135 -10.38 15.16 -2.70
N PHE A 136 -10.92 14.21 -3.45
CA PHE A 136 -12.12 14.41 -4.24
C PHE A 136 -13.33 14.46 -3.33
N ALA A 137 -13.99 15.61 -3.30
CA ALA A 137 -15.09 15.92 -2.40
C ALA A 137 -16.17 14.81 -2.39
N ARG A 138 -16.59 14.36 -3.57
CA ARG A 138 -17.66 13.36 -3.78
C ARG A 138 -17.36 11.96 -3.23
N THR A 139 -16.10 11.68 -2.91
CA THR A 139 -15.61 10.32 -2.57
C THR A 139 -15.47 10.08 -1.08
N LEU A 140 -15.65 11.13 -0.26
CA LEU A 140 -15.58 11.03 1.18
C LEU A 140 -16.66 10.09 1.71
N ARG A 141 -16.27 9.06 2.47
CA ARG A 141 -17.17 8.11 3.13
C ARG A 141 -16.75 7.85 4.57
N THR A 142 -17.73 7.64 5.43
CA THR A 142 -17.55 6.99 6.73
C THR A 142 -18.28 5.65 6.69
N ILE A 143 -17.54 4.54 6.69
CA ILE A 143 -18.10 3.20 6.50
C ILE A 143 -18.05 2.42 7.82
N PRO A 144 -19.20 2.13 8.46
CA PRO A 144 -19.25 1.40 9.73
C PRO A 144 -19.09 -0.11 9.50
N VAL A 145 -17.84 -0.57 9.39
CA VAL A 145 -17.52 -1.98 9.13
C VAL A 145 -17.71 -2.90 10.35
N SER A 146 -17.81 -2.33 11.56
CA SER A 146 -18.21 -3.06 12.77
C SER A 146 -18.76 -2.09 13.83
N PRO A 147 -19.39 -2.58 14.92
CA PRO A 147 -19.87 -1.73 16.01
C PRO A 147 -18.78 -0.87 16.69
N HIS A 148 -17.50 -1.24 16.52
CA HIS A 148 -16.37 -0.57 17.17
C HIS A 148 -15.37 0.04 16.18
N LEU A 149 -15.69 0.02 14.89
CA LEU A 149 -14.77 0.46 13.85
C LEU A 149 -15.51 1.06 12.66
N GLU A 150 -15.15 2.29 12.35
CA GLU A 150 -15.46 2.97 11.11
C GLU A 150 -14.22 3.07 10.23
N LEU A 151 -14.41 3.09 8.91
CA LEU A 151 -13.38 3.46 7.95
C LEU A 151 -13.68 4.85 7.41
N LEU A 152 -12.68 5.72 7.41
CA LEU A 152 -12.72 6.98 6.66
C LEU A 152 -12.06 6.72 5.31
N VAL A 153 -12.85 6.75 4.24
CA VAL A 153 -12.40 6.43 2.90
C VAL A 153 -12.51 7.67 2.02
N ALA A 154 -11.48 7.89 1.20
CA ALA A 154 -11.46 8.98 0.23
C ALA A 154 -10.57 8.62 -0.95
N VAL A 155 -10.81 9.26 -2.09
CA VAL A 155 -9.90 9.22 -3.24
C VAL A 155 -9.42 10.63 -3.52
N GLY A 156 -8.16 10.79 -3.90
CA GLY A 156 -7.62 12.07 -4.32
C GLY A 156 -6.61 11.93 -5.45
N PRO A 157 -6.17 13.07 -6.04
CA PRO A 157 -4.95 13.05 -6.82
C PRO A 157 -3.79 12.57 -5.95
N ARG A 158 -2.77 12.01 -6.59
CA ARG A 158 -1.58 11.60 -5.88
C ARG A 158 -0.79 12.80 -5.33
N GLU A 159 -0.30 12.67 -4.09
CA GLU A 159 0.53 13.70 -3.46
C GLU A 159 1.98 13.77 -3.98
N GLU A 160 2.53 12.64 -4.44
CA GLU A 160 3.91 12.51 -4.90
C GLU A 160 4.00 12.41 -6.43
N THR A 161 3.53 13.42 -7.16
CA THR A 161 3.72 13.48 -8.61
C THR A 161 4.93 14.34 -8.96
N VAL A 162 5.60 14.02 -10.06
CA VAL A 162 6.58 14.94 -10.66
C VAL A 162 5.85 16.09 -11.37
N ARG A 163 6.55 17.19 -11.61
CA ARG A 163 5.99 18.42 -12.18
C ARG A 163 5.34 18.21 -13.55
N ASP A 164 6.00 17.44 -14.41
CA ASP A 164 5.47 17.01 -15.70
C ASP A 164 5.73 15.51 -15.87
N PRO A 165 4.75 14.65 -15.56
CA PRO A 165 4.89 13.20 -15.64
C PRO A 165 5.31 12.69 -17.01
N ALA A 166 4.76 13.26 -18.09
CA ALA A 166 5.03 12.79 -19.45
C ALA A 166 6.46 13.16 -19.88
N VAL A 167 6.86 14.42 -19.70
CA VAL A 167 8.22 14.87 -20.02
C VAL A 167 9.26 14.14 -19.16
N CYS A 168 8.95 13.93 -17.87
CA CYS A 168 9.85 13.18 -17.00
C CYS A 168 9.96 11.69 -17.39
N ALA A 169 8.86 11.05 -17.81
CA ALA A 169 8.89 9.67 -18.31
C ALA A 169 9.82 9.54 -19.52
N HIS A 170 9.70 10.46 -20.48
CA HIS A 170 10.55 10.51 -21.66
C HIS A 170 12.02 10.73 -21.30
N ALA A 171 12.33 11.67 -20.40
CA ALA A 171 13.69 11.92 -19.96
C ALA A 171 14.32 10.69 -19.29
N ARG A 172 13.56 9.97 -18.45
CA ARG A 172 14.02 8.74 -17.79
C ARG A 172 14.29 7.63 -18.80
N LEU A 173 13.43 7.45 -19.79
CA LEU A 173 13.61 6.47 -20.84
C LEU A 173 14.84 6.78 -21.70
N ALA A 174 15.01 8.03 -22.14
CA ALA A 174 16.18 8.47 -22.89
C ALA A 174 17.48 8.24 -22.09
N ARG A 175 17.47 8.53 -20.79
CA ARG A 175 18.64 8.28 -19.93
C ARG A 175 18.92 6.79 -19.76
N ALA A 176 17.89 5.95 -19.66
CA ALA A 176 18.09 4.50 -19.62
C ALA A 176 18.69 3.95 -20.92
N GLU A 177 18.27 4.46 -22.07
CA GLU A 177 18.83 4.08 -23.38
C GLU A 177 20.31 4.44 -23.47
N GLU A 178 20.67 5.66 -23.03
CA GLU A 178 22.06 6.10 -22.96
C GLU A 178 22.92 5.20 -22.05
N LEU A 179 22.43 4.87 -20.85
CA LEU A 179 23.14 4.01 -19.90
C LEU A 179 23.27 2.57 -20.40
N ALA A 180 22.42 2.15 -21.34
CA ALA A 180 22.38 0.79 -21.86
C ALA A 180 23.18 0.60 -23.17
N ARG A 181 23.82 1.63 -23.73
CA ARG A 181 24.49 1.57 -25.05
C ARG A 181 25.44 0.38 -25.24
N ASN A 182 26.15 -0.02 -24.19
CA ASN A 182 27.10 -1.15 -24.22
C ASN A 182 26.59 -2.38 -23.43
N ARG A 183 25.27 -2.51 -23.26
CA ARG A 183 24.63 -3.59 -22.51
C ARG A 183 23.80 -4.48 -23.44
N PRO A 184 23.57 -5.76 -23.08
CA PRO A 184 22.64 -6.61 -23.82
C PRO A 184 21.23 -5.98 -23.90
N VAL A 185 20.56 -6.16 -25.04
CA VAL A 185 19.20 -5.62 -25.30
C VAL A 185 18.19 -6.02 -24.21
N ALA A 186 18.35 -7.21 -23.63
CA ALA A 186 17.50 -7.69 -22.54
C ALA A 186 17.52 -6.79 -21.29
N VAL A 187 18.66 -6.15 -21.00
CA VAL A 187 18.82 -5.21 -19.87
C VAL A 187 17.99 -3.96 -20.11
N LEU A 188 18.10 -3.35 -21.30
CA LEU A 188 17.32 -2.17 -21.68
C LEU A 188 15.82 -2.48 -21.71
N ARG A 189 15.42 -3.64 -22.25
CA ARG A 189 14.02 -4.06 -22.26
C ARG A 189 13.45 -4.15 -20.84
N ARG A 190 14.21 -4.73 -19.90
CA ARG A 190 13.80 -4.76 -18.49
C ARG A 190 13.73 -3.37 -17.87
N ALA A 191 14.71 -2.51 -18.14
CA ALA A 191 14.72 -1.15 -17.62
C ALA A 191 13.51 -0.33 -18.12
N ARG A 192 13.19 -0.42 -19.41
CA ARG A 192 11.98 0.19 -20.01
C ARG A 192 10.71 -0.33 -19.35
N TRP A 193 10.60 -1.64 -19.15
CA TRP A 193 9.46 -2.21 -18.41
C TRP A 193 9.38 -1.61 -17.01
N ARG A 194 10.48 -1.57 -16.25
CA ARG A 194 10.51 -1.05 -14.88
C ARG A 194 10.15 0.43 -14.81
N LEU A 195 10.65 1.26 -15.72
CA LEU A 195 10.30 2.67 -15.84
C LEU A 195 8.83 2.88 -16.22
N GLY A 196 8.27 2.01 -17.07
CA GLY A 196 6.83 2.01 -17.38
C GLY A 196 5.94 1.64 -16.19
N GLN A 197 6.50 1.02 -15.14
CA GLN A 197 5.80 0.79 -13.87
C GLN A 197 6.02 1.93 -12.86
N ASP A 198 6.76 3.00 -13.22
CA ASP A 198 6.99 4.11 -12.30
C ASP A 198 5.74 4.97 -12.12
N ARG A 199 5.14 4.76 -10.96
CA ARG A 199 3.96 5.44 -10.45
C ARG A 199 4.09 6.97 -10.36
N ALA A 200 5.30 7.54 -10.33
CA ALA A 200 5.50 8.99 -10.28
C ALA A 200 5.31 9.68 -11.64
N THR A 201 5.49 8.91 -12.72
CA THR A 201 5.35 9.36 -14.12
C THR A 201 4.14 8.77 -14.82
N ALA A 202 3.39 7.90 -14.14
CA ALA A 202 2.17 7.33 -14.69
C ALA A 202 1.10 8.43 -14.85
N PRO A 203 0.39 8.48 -16.00
CA PRO A 203 -0.66 9.45 -16.23
C PRO A 203 -1.89 9.14 -15.36
N GLY A 204 -2.53 10.19 -14.83
CA GLY A 204 -3.84 10.10 -14.20
C GLY A 204 -3.89 9.30 -12.89
N VAL A 205 -2.77 9.17 -12.17
CA VAL A 205 -2.73 8.40 -10.91
C VAL A 205 -3.64 9.02 -9.86
N GLN A 206 -4.53 8.20 -9.31
CA GLN A 206 -5.34 8.53 -8.15
C GLN A 206 -4.91 7.68 -6.97
N THR A 207 -5.13 8.17 -5.76
CA THR A 207 -4.82 7.42 -4.53
C THR A 207 -6.10 7.16 -3.77
N LEU A 208 -6.38 5.89 -3.48
CA LEU A 208 -7.39 5.51 -2.49
C LEU A 208 -6.75 5.60 -1.10
N PHE A 209 -7.38 6.34 -0.21
CA PHE A 209 -6.98 6.46 1.18
C PHE A 209 -8.00 5.75 2.06
N ILE A 210 -7.50 4.95 3.02
CA ILE A 210 -8.31 4.22 3.98
C ILE A 210 -7.73 4.46 5.36
N TYR A 211 -8.51 5.09 6.24
CA TYR A 211 -8.11 5.33 7.63
C TYR A 211 -9.05 4.61 8.59
N GLU A 212 -8.49 3.97 9.60
CA GLU A 212 -9.26 3.29 10.63
C GLU A 212 -9.70 4.27 11.72
N ARG A 213 -10.97 4.28 12.12
CA ARG A 213 -11.47 5.12 13.21
C ARG A 213 -12.18 4.26 14.27
N PRO A 214 -11.58 4.07 15.46
CA PRO A 214 -12.22 3.35 16.56
C PRO A 214 -13.50 4.06 17.05
N VAL A 215 -14.50 3.28 17.47
CA VAL A 215 -15.77 3.78 18.03
C VAL A 215 -16.09 3.08 19.38
N PRO A 216 -16.30 3.82 20.48
CA PRO A 216 -16.12 5.27 20.61
C PRO A 216 -14.64 5.65 20.45
N LEU A 217 -14.39 6.89 20.03
CA LEU A 217 -13.03 7.44 20.00
C LEU A 217 -12.48 7.48 21.44
N PRO A 218 -11.34 6.84 21.73
CA PRO A 218 -10.68 7.00 23.02
C PRO A 218 -10.35 8.48 23.25
N ARG A 219 -10.51 8.97 24.49
CA ARG A 219 -10.38 10.40 24.83
C ARG A 219 -9.07 10.98 24.29
N GLY A 220 -9.16 11.95 23.37
CA GLY A 220 -8.02 12.67 22.81
C GLY A 220 -7.18 11.89 21.80
N GLU A 221 -7.55 10.66 21.45
CA GLU A 221 -6.83 9.86 20.44
C GLU A 221 -7.32 10.19 19.03
N LEU A 222 -6.37 10.23 18.08
CA LEU A 222 -6.63 10.42 16.65
C LEU A 222 -7.25 9.15 16.06
N ALA A 223 -7.74 9.19 14.81
CA ALA A 223 -7.96 7.96 14.05
C ALA A 223 -6.68 7.09 14.09
N GLY A 224 -6.85 5.78 14.00
CA GLY A 224 -5.76 4.83 14.12
C GLY A 224 -4.85 4.81 12.88
N GLY A 225 -4.33 3.64 12.52
CA GLY A 225 -3.57 3.45 11.29
C GLY A 225 -4.35 3.78 10.01
N GLY A 226 -3.63 4.17 8.97
CA GLY A 226 -4.16 4.35 7.63
C GLY A 226 -3.25 3.76 6.58
N GLY A 227 -3.83 3.48 5.42
CA GLY A 227 -3.14 3.01 4.23
C GLY A 227 -3.54 3.84 3.02
N SER A 228 -2.69 3.82 2.01
CA SER A 228 -2.98 4.42 0.72
C SER A 228 -2.58 3.48 -0.41
N ASP A 229 -3.43 3.38 -1.43
CA ASP A 229 -3.21 2.54 -2.60
C ASP A 229 -3.25 3.39 -3.87
N PRO A 230 -2.14 3.52 -4.62
CA PRO A 230 -2.12 4.24 -5.88
C PRO A 230 -2.73 3.42 -7.02
N ILE A 231 -3.61 4.02 -7.81
CA ILE A 231 -4.36 3.39 -8.90
C ILE A 231 -4.12 4.13 -10.22
N TRP A 232 -3.82 3.39 -11.29
CA TRP A 232 -3.68 3.90 -12.66
C TRP A 232 -3.85 2.79 -13.72
N SER A 233 -3.84 3.15 -15.00
CA SER A 233 -4.14 2.26 -16.14
C SER A 233 -3.28 0.98 -16.26
N GLY A 234 -2.15 0.87 -15.54
CA GLY A 234 -1.35 -0.37 -15.47
C GLY A 234 -1.44 -1.12 -14.15
N HIS A 235 -2.01 -0.49 -13.12
CA HIS A 235 -2.09 -1.02 -11.75
C HIS A 235 -3.49 -0.67 -11.21
N PRO A 236 -4.50 -1.45 -11.62
CA PRO A 236 -5.87 -1.23 -11.15
C PRO A 236 -5.99 -1.59 -9.66
N LEU A 237 -7.01 -1.02 -9.01
CA LEU A 237 -7.41 -1.44 -7.68
C LEU A 237 -7.73 -2.93 -7.69
N LYS A 238 -7.24 -3.68 -6.71
CA LYS A 238 -7.49 -5.12 -6.59
C LYS A 238 -8.14 -5.43 -5.25
N PRO A 239 -9.19 -6.26 -5.24
CA PRO A 239 -9.68 -6.85 -4.01
C PRO A 239 -8.58 -7.59 -3.23
N GLY A 240 -8.59 -7.48 -1.90
CA GLY A 240 -7.53 -8.00 -1.03
C GLY A 240 -7.39 -7.21 0.27
N ILE A 241 -6.20 -7.25 0.87
CA ILE A 241 -5.92 -6.60 2.17
C ILE A 241 -4.95 -5.42 1.92
N PRO A 242 -5.46 -4.19 1.70
CA PRO A 242 -4.60 -3.02 1.54
C PRO A 242 -4.01 -2.53 2.87
N LEU A 243 -4.58 -2.91 4.02
CA LEU A 243 -4.15 -2.38 5.32
C LEU A 243 -4.16 -3.46 6.41
N VAL A 244 -3.02 -3.57 7.10
CA VAL A 244 -2.87 -4.35 8.32
C VAL A 244 -2.32 -3.44 9.42
N SER A 245 -3.06 -3.29 10.52
CA SER A 245 -2.65 -2.48 11.66
C SER A 245 -2.45 -3.34 12.92
N GLY A 246 -1.41 -3.04 13.70
CA GLY A 246 -1.14 -3.68 14.98
C GLY A 246 -1.80 -2.92 16.14
N ARG A 247 -2.41 -3.65 17.07
CA ARG A 247 -3.04 -3.11 18.28
C ARG A 247 -2.16 -3.27 19.52
N ARG A 248 -2.47 -2.51 20.59
CA ARG A 248 -1.70 -2.51 21.86
C ARG A 248 -1.66 -3.87 22.56
N ASP A 249 -2.76 -4.60 22.49
CA ASP A 249 -2.93 -5.95 23.01
C ASP A 249 -2.19 -7.03 22.16
N GLY A 250 -1.56 -6.62 21.06
CA GLY A 250 -0.89 -7.51 20.12
C GLY A 250 -1.82 -8.18 19.13
N SER A 251 -3.11 -7.85 19.12
CA SER A 251 -4.02 -8.22 18.03
C SER A 251 -3.66 -7.47 16.74
N ARG A 252 -4.14 -7.99 15.61
CA ARG A 252 -3.93 -7.40 14.28
C ARG A 252 -5.27 -7.15 13.63
N LEU A 253 -5.50 -5.92 13.18
CA LEU A 253 -6.63 -5.61 12.33
C LEU A 253 -6.24 -5.80 10.87
N PHE A 254 -7.06 -6.53 10.13
CA PHE A 254 -7.00 -6.66 8.68
C PHE A 254 -8.19 -5.90 8.10
N ILE A 255 -7.93 -4.88 7.29
CA ILE A 255 -8.95 -4.17 6.52
C ILE A 255 -8.80 -4.58 5.06
N GLY A 256 -9.90 -4.98 4.45
CA GLY A 256 -9.94 -5.53 3.12
C GLY A 256 -10.94 -4.86 2.19
N ILE A 257 -10.66 -4.94 0.89
CA ILE A 257 -11.57 -4.62 -0.21
C ILE A 257 -12.06 -5.96 -0.78
N ALA A 258 -13.36 -6.18 -0.75
CA ALA A 258 -13.97 -7.39 -1.26
C ALA A 258 -14.20 -7.30 -2.78
N ALA A 259 -14.37 -8.45 -3.45
CA ALA A 259 -14.88 -8.44 -4.82
C ALA A 259 -16.33 -7.93 -4.88
N PRO A 260 -16.77 -7.31 -5.98
CA PRO A 260 -18.09 -6.65 -6.07
C PRO A 260 -19.31 -7.48 -5.67
N ASN A 261 -19.26 -8.81 -5.85
CA ASN A 261 -20.38 -9.71 -5.54
C ASN A 261 -20.30 -10.33 -4.13
N THR A 262 -19.34 -9.90 -3.32
CA THR A 262 -19.12 -10.44 -1.98
C THR A 262 -19.99 -9.70 -0.98
N THR A 263 -20.75 -10.45 -0.18
CA THR A 263 -21.56 -9.88 0.91
C THR A 263 -20.97 -10.17 2.29
N HIS A 264 -20.18 -11.24 2.41
CA HIS A 264 -19.59 -11.65 3.68
C HIS A 264 -18.20 -12.24 3.50
N ILE A 265 -17.39 -12.18 4.56
CA ILE A 265 -16.11 -12.87 4.66
C ILE A 265 -16.19 -13.93 5.74
N ARG A 266 -15.95 -15.19 5.38
CA ARG A 266 -15.78 -16.29 6.34
C ARG A 266 -14.34 -16.33 6.82
N VAL A 267 -14.17 -16.33 8.14
CA VAL A 267 -12.87 -16.49 8.79
C VAL A 267 -12.73 -17.95 9.21
N LYS A 268 -11.65 -18.61 8.78
CA LYS A 268 -11.44 -20.04 9.08
C LYS A 268 -10.02 -20.34 9.51
N ALA A 269 -9.87 -21.33 10.40
CA ALA A 269 -8.58 -21.94 10.66
C ALA A 269 -8.12 -22.77 9.45
N HIS A 270 -6.82 -23.09 9.39
CA HIS A 270 -6.26 -23.92 8.32
C HIS A 270 -6.88 -25.32 8.23
N ASN A 271 -7.35 -25.88 9.34
CA ASN A 271 -8.08 -27.15 9.44
C ASN A 271 -9.61 -26.99 9.26
N ASN A 272 -10.08 -25.83 8.78
CA ASN A 272 -11.49 -25.48 8.64
C ASN A 272 -12.32 -25.48 9.95
N SER A 273 -11.70 -25.54 11.13
CA SER A 273 -12.42 -25.40 12.40
C SER A 273 -12.76 -23.93 12.70
N ALA A 274 -13.78 -23.72 13.54
CA ALA A 274 -14.06 -22.42 14.12
C ALA A 274 -12.84 -21.95 14.93
N MET A 275 -12.54 -20.65 14.86
CA MET A 275 -11.44 -20.05 15.62
C MET A 275 -11.99 -19.38 16.87
N HIS A 276 -11.44 -19.76 18.02
CA HIS A 276 -11.82 -19.17 19.29
C HIS A 276 -11.52 -17.66 19.31
N GLY A 277 -12.48 -16.85 19.75
CA GLY A 277 -12.32 -15.39 19.88
C GLY A 277 -12.37 -14.64 18.55
N LEU A 278 -12.79 -15.28 17.46
CA LEU A 278 -12.99 -14.66 16.15
C LEU A 278 -14.43 -14.86 15.66
N PRO A 279 -15.04 -13.84 15.03
CA PRO A 279 -16.28 -14.05 14.31
C PRO A 279 -16.04 -15.06 13.17
N SER A 280 -16.94 -16.02 13.02
CA SER A 280 -16.88 -17.00 11.93
C SER A 280 -17.18 -16.36 10.58
N VAL A 281 -17.99 -15.31 10.56
CA VAL A 281 -18.38 -14.54 9.39
C VAL A 281 -18.44 -13.05 9.76
N VAL A 282 -17.89 -12.19 8.90
CA VAL A 282 -18.02 -10.72 9.01
C VAL A 282 -18.72 -10.17 7.77
N PRO A 283 -19.54 -9.10 7.89
CA PRO A 283 -20.20 -8.50 6.75
C PRO A 283 -19.21 -7.72 5.88
N VAL A 284 -19.53 -7.61 4.59
CA VAL A 284 -18.96 -6.62 3.67
C VAL A 284 -19.91 -5.42 3.61
N VAL A 285 -19.40 -4.23 3.91
CA VAL A 285 -20.15 -2.97 3.89
C VAL A 285 -19.51 -2.07 2.85
N GLU A 286 -20.28 -1.68 1.83
CA GLU A 286 -19.81 -0.81 0.74
C GLU A 286 -18.51 -1.30 0.06
N GLY A 287 -18.34 -2.62 -0.05
CA GLY A 287 -17.15 -3.24 -0.64
C GLY A 287 -15.97 -3.40 0.33
N PHE A 288 -16.10 -2.99 1.60
CA PHE A 288 -15.06 -3.13 2.61
C PHE A 288 -15.42 -4.15 3.69
N PHE A 289 -14.40 -4.78 4.27
CA PHE A 289 -14.55 -5.61 5.46
C PHE A 289 -13.40 -5.39 6.45
N ALA A 290 -13.62 -5.77 7.70
CA ALA A 290 -12.59 -5.71 8.72
C ALA A 290 -12.61 -6.96 9.61
N VAL A 291 -11.44 -7.49 9.91
CA VAL A 291 -11.26 -8.65 10.81
C VAL A 291 -10.15 -8.34 11.81
N THR A 292 -10.49 -8.35 13.11
CA THR A 292 -9.52 -8.23 14.19
C THR A 292 -9.09 -9.61 14.64
N VAL A 293 -7.83 -9.98 14.42
CA VAL A 293 -7.26 -11.27 14.78
C VAL A 293 -6.49 -11.17 16.10
N PRO A 294 -6.92 -11.88 17.16
CA PRO A 294 -6.23 -11.89 18.44
C PRO A 294 -4.78 -12.38 18.33
N ARG A 295 -3.96 -11.96 19.28
CA ARG A 295 -2.59 -12.48 19.40
C ARG A 295 -2.64 -14.00 19.64
N GLY A 296 -1.83 -14.74 18.89
CA GLY A 296 -1.69 -16.20 19.09
C GLY A 296 -2.69 -17.07 18.32
N THR A 297 -3.57 -16.49 17.50
CA THR A 297 -4.61 -17.21 16.72
C THR A 297 -4.07 -18.23 15.68
N GLY A 298 -2.76 -18.32 15.49
CA GLY A 298 -2.17 -19.27 14.55
C GLY A 298 -2.44 -18.91 13.08
N ARG A 299 -2.42 -19.91 12.19
CA ARG A 299 -2.67 -19.71 10.76
C ARG A 299 -4.18 -19.70 10.48
N PHE A 300 -4.64 -18.66 9.80
CA PHE A 300 -6.02 -18.50 9.37
C PHE A 300 -6.10 -18.16 7.88
N GLY A 301 -7.30 -18.33 7.32
CA GLY A 301 -7.65 -17.90 5.98
C GLY A 301 -8.98 -17.15 5.99
N LEU A 302 -9.19 -16.38 4.93
CA LEU A 302 -10.43 -15.65 4.68
C LEU A 302 -11.02 -16.13 3.35
N LEU A 303 -12.33 -16.32 3.31
CA LEU A 303 -13.08 -16.68 2.10
C LEU A 303 -14.17 -15.65 1.85
N GLU A 304 -14.27 -15.17 0.62
CA GLU A 304 -15.37 -14.34 0.15
C GLU A 304 -16.60 -15.20 -0.11
N LEU A 305 -17.74 -14.76 0.42
CA LEU A 305 -19.04 -15.39 0.24
C LEU A 305 -20.01 -14.46 -0.50
N ALA A 306 -20.83 -15.05 -1.37
CA ALA A 306 -21.99 -14.37 -1.95
C ALA A 306 -23.18 -14.35 -0.96
N ALA A 307 -24.26 -13.66 -1.36
CA ALA A 307 -25.49 -13.54 -0.58
C ALA A 307 -26.15 -14.90 -0.27
N ASP A 308 -26.04 -15.88 -1.16
CA ASP A 308 -26.54 -17.24 -1.00
C ASP A 308 -25.64 -18.14 -0.13
N GLY A 309 -24.53 -17.60 0.38
CA GLY A 309 -23.54 -18.32 1.19
C GLY A 309 -22.54 -19.16 0.40
N SER A 310 -22.61 -19.16 -0.93
CA SER A 310 -21.63 -19.83 -1.80
C SER A 310 -20.25 -19.17 -1.68
N VAL A 311 -19.20 -19.98 -1.77
CA VAL A 311 -17.82 -19.50 -1.70
C VAL A 311 -17.41 -18.99 -3.06
N LEU A 312 -17.04 -17.71 -3.14
CA LEU A 312 -16.56 -17.08 -4.37
C LEU A 312 -15.06 -17.35 -4.57
N ARG A 313 -14.23 -16.97 -3.60
CA ARG A 313 -12.77 -17.12 -3.67
C ARG A 313 -12.08 -16.93 -2.32
N PRO A 314 -10.84 -17.42 -2.15
CA PRO A 314 -10.02 -17.05 -1.00
C PRO A 314 -9.48 -15.62 -1.12
N VAL A 315 -9.33 -14.93 0.02
CA VAL A 315 -8.62 -13.65 0.10
C VAL A 315 -7.13 -13.91 0.31
N ASN A 316 -6.29 -13.23 -0.48
CA ASN A 316 -4.84 -13.31 -0.30
C ASN A 316 -4.37 -12.40 0.85
N LEU A 317 -3.87 -13.02 1.92
CA LEU A 317 -3.36 -12.34 3.13
C LEU A 317 -1.90 -11.86 3.01
N ARG A 318 -1.20 -12.16 1.90
CA ARG A 318 0.23 -11.88 1.71
C ARG A 318 0.53 -10.76 0.71
N GLN A 319 -0.46 -9.92 0.41
CA GLN A 319 -0.27 -8.77 -0.48
C GLN A 319 0.73 -7.77 0.12
#